data_AF-A0A8J3N787-F1
#
_entry.id   AF-A0A8J3N787-F1
#
_cell.length_a   1.000
_cell.length_b   1.000
_cell.length_c   1.000
_cell.angle_alpha   90.00
_cell.angle_beta   90.00
_cell.angle_gamma   90.00
#
_symmetry.space_group_name_H-M   'P 1'
#
loop_
_entity.id
_entity.type
_entity.pdbx_description
1 polymer ?
#
loop_
_entity_poly.entity_id
_entity_poly.type
_entity_poly.pdbx_seq_one_letter_code
_entity_poly.pdbx_strand_id
1 'polypeptide(L)'
;MHYRIRVQGHLAPSWQGRFDGLRIEHQKDGTTLLAGFLPDQAALHGVLLQMIRLGLVLLSLETGEQTRDSTSFHVTEEGEEDHMITEPKIEHRSEQLYVAIRTQVTLRQLGKGLVTRHFNEVRVWLEKQGVAPTDAPFIRYLVIDMASLLDIELGWPVASPLSGTERIRAGLLPAGRYASLASIGPYKGKALMKANGALIDWGIEHGIVWDSKQTEQGEAFGARLESYITGPANEPDPEKWKTEVAIRLADQS
;
A
#
# COMPACT_ATOMS: atom_id res chain seq x y z
N MET A 1 5.86 -11.19 -22.36
CA MET A 1 6.81 -10.77 -23.43
C MET A 1 8.18 -10.55 -22.78
N HIS A 2 9.30 -10.83 -23.45
CA HIS A 2 10.63 -10.56 -22.86
C HIS A 2 11.03 -9.11 -23.14
N TYR A 3 11.43 -8.38 -22.10
CA TYR A 3 11.83 -6.98 -22.18
C TYR A 3 13.31 -6.82 -21.86
N ARG A 4 13.94 -5.84 -22.50
CA ARG A 4 15.29 -5.36 -22.20
C ARG A 4 15.21 -3.84 -22.08
N ILE A 5 15.50 -3.32 -20.89
CA ILE A 5 15.40 -1.90 -20.59
C ILE A 5 16.76 -1.43 -20.12
N ARG A 6 17.33 -0.43 -20.79
CA ARG A 6 18.61 0.16 -20.40
C ARG A 6 18.38 1.51 -19.75
N VAL A 7 18.98 1.74 -18.59
CA VAL A 7 18.92 3.01 -17.86
C VAL A 7 20.33 3.52 -17.55
N GLN A 8 20.46 4.85 -17.44
CA GLN A 8 21.73 5.49 -17.12
C GLN A 8 22.13 5.23 -15.66
N GLY A 9 23.42 4.93 -15.43
CA GLY A 9 23.96 4.67 -14.10
C GLY A 9 23.76 3.22 -13.63
N HIS A 10 24.34 2.91 -12.46
CA HIS A 10 24.24 1.59 -11.82
C HIS A 10 23.18 1.59 -10.72
N LEU A 11 22.08 0.88 -10.96
CA LEU A 11 21.05 0.58 -9.97
C LEU A 11 21.58 -0.41 -8.95
N ALA A 12 21.57 -0.09 -7.65
CA ALA A 12 22.07 -1.03 -6.64
C ALA A 12 21.38 -2.43 -6.75
N PRO A 13 22.09 -3.55 -6.51
CA PRO A 13 21.51 -4.89 -6.63
C PRO A 13 20.30 -5.14 -5.71
N SER A 14 20.16 -4.36 -4.64
CA SER A 14 19.00 -4.36 -3.73
C SER A 14 17.67 -4.03 -4.41
N TRP A 15 17.68 -3.46 -5.61
CA TRP A 15 16.49 -3.12 -6.38
C TRP A 15 15.91 -4.28 -7.19
N GLN A 16 16.60 -5.44 -7.25
CA GLN A 16 16.18 -6.57 -8.10
C GLN A 16 14.78 -7.11 -7.73
N GLY A 17 14.43 -7.08 -6.44
CA GLY A 17 13.11 -7.49 -5.97
C GLY A 17 11.97 -6.50 -6.27
N ARG A 18 12.27 -5.33 -6.84
CA ARG A 18 11.29 -4.27 -7.12
C ARG A 18 10.95 -4.12 -8.61
N PHE A 19 11.60 -4.84 -9.51
CA PHE A 19 11.32 -4.75 -10.95
C PHE A 19 10.66 -6.04 -11.47
N ASP A 20 9.65 -6.55 -10.76
CA ASP A 20 8.69 -7.58 -11.21
C ASP A 20 9.24 -8.70 -12.14
N GLY A 21 10.35 -9.33 -11.74
CA GLY A 21 10.96 -10.45 -12.48
C GLY A 21 12.05 -10.06 -13.49
N LEU A 22 12.35 -8.77 -13.64
CA LEU A 22 13.52 -8.28 -14.38
C LEU A 22 14.78 -8.42 -13.53
N ARG A 23 15.81 -9.03 -14.12
CA ARG A 23 17.15 -9.10 -13.53
C ARG A 23 17.88 -7.80 -13.79
N ILE A 24 18.56 -7.30 -12.76
CA ILE A 24 19.45 -6.14 -12.84
C ILE A 24 20.86 -6.64 -13.18
N GLU A 25 21.44 -6.09 -14.24
CA GLU A 25 22.80 -6.36 -14.66
C GLU A 25 23.56 -5.05 -14.90
N HIS A 26 24.67 -4.85 -14.18
CA HIS A 26 25.55 -3.71 -14.40
C HIS A 26 26.41 -3.92 -15.63
N GLN A 27 26.34 -2.97 -16.54
CA GLN A 27 27.13 -2.98 -17.76
C GLN A 27 28.44 -2.21 -17.54
N LYS A 28 29.49 -2.62 -18.27
CA LYS A 28 30.83 -2.02 -18.17
C LYS A 28 30.88 -0.55 -18.62
N ASP A 29 29.88 -0.11 -19.38
CA ASP A 29 29.72 1.27 -19.87
C ASP A 29 29.09 2.21 -18.83
N GLY A 30 28.87 1.74 -17.60
CA GLY A 30 28.25 2.54 -16.53
C GLY A 30 26.73 2.57 -16.57
N THR A 31 26.08 1.74 -17.40
CA THR A 31 24.61 1.62 -17.47
C THR A 31 24.10 0.39 -16.74
N THR A 32 22.79 0.36 -16.47
CA THR A 32 22.11 -0.84 -15.98
C THR A 32 21.20 -1.40 -17.07
N LEU A 33 21.30 -2.71 -17.27
CA LEU A 33 20.35 -3.49 -18.05
C LEU A 33 19.37 -4.19 -17.11
N LEU A 34 18.07 -3.96 -17.36
CA LEU A 34 16.97 -4.68 -16.75
C LEU A 34 16.38 -5.63 -17.81
N ALA A 35 16.46 -6.94 -17.57
CA ALA A 35 16.02 -7.93 -18.56
C ALA A 35 15.22 -9.07 -17.92
N GLY A 36 14.11 -9.45 -18.55
CA GLY A 36 13.27 -10.55 -18.07
C GLY A 36 11.90 -10.58 -18.72
N PHE A 37 11.07 -11.51 -18.27
CA PHE A 37 9.71 -11.67 -18.73
C PHE A 37 8.76 -10.84 -17.86
N LEU A 38 7.89 -10.06 -18.50
CA LEU A 38 6.74 -9.44 -17.83
C LEU A 38 5.43 -10.07 -18.33
N PRO A 39 4.46 -10.30 -17.43
CA PRO A 39 3.23 -11.03 -17.74
C PRO A 39 2.34 -10.28 -18.74
N ASP A 40 2.30 -8.94 -18.65
CA ASP A 40 1.45 -8.09 -19.46
C ASP A 40 2.06 -6.69 -19.67
N GLN A 41 1.31 -5.80 -20.32
CA GLN A 41 1.69 -4.40 -20.53
C GLN A 41 1.59 -3.56 -19.23
N ALA A 42 0.70 -3.90 -18.29
CA ALA A 42 0.56 -3.16 -17.04
C ALA A 42 1.83 -3.28 -16.18
N ALA A 43 2.41 -4.48 -16.09
CA ALA A 43 3.69 -4.73 -15.43
C ALA A 43 4.84 -3.93 -16.06
N LEU A 44 4.85 -3.76 -17.39
CA LEU A 44 5.81 -2.89 -18.08
C LEU A 44 5.62 -1.42 -17.67
N HIS A 45 4.39 -0.94 -17.68
CA HIS A 45 4.07 0.42 -17.28
C HIS A 45 4.46 0.69 -15.81
N GLY A 46 4.22 -0.26 -14.91
CA GLY A 46 4.66 -0.18 -13.51
C GLY A 46 6.18 -0.02 -13.38
N VAL A 47 6.95 -0.82 -14.13
CA VAL A 47 8.42 -0.72 -14.19
C VAL A 47 8.88 0.66 -14.70
N LEU A 48 8.25 1.18 -15.77
CA LEU A 48 8.60 2.49 -16.34
C LEU A 48 8.26 3.64 -15.38
N LEU A 49 7.10 3.59 -14.72
CA LEU A 49 6.73 4.55 -13.69
C LEU A 49 7.71 4.51 -12.51
N GLN A 50 8.16 3.33 -12.11
CA GLN A 50 9.16 3.19 -11.06
C GLN A 50 10.51 3.82 -11.46
N MET A 51 10.93 3.69 -12.71
CA MET A 51 12.13 4.37 -13.21
C MET A 51 12.00 5.89 -13.15
N ILE A 52 10.84 6.42 -13.55
CA ILE A 52 10.55 7.87 -13.46
C ILE A 52 10.58 8.33 -12.01
N ARG A 53 9.98 7.60 -11.08
CA ARG A 53 10.00 7.94 -9.63
C ARG A 53 11.41 7.97 -9.06
N LEU A 54 12.31 7.12 -9.55
CA LEU A 54 13.71 7.07 -9.13
C LEU A 54 14.58 8.12 -9.84
N GLY A 55 14.01 8.92 -10.75
CA GLY A 55 14.76 9.88 -11.56
C GLY A 55 15.76 9.21 -12.51
N LEU A 56 15.52 7.95 -12.88
CA LEU A 56 16.41 7.22 -13.77
C LEU A 56 16.17 7.64 -15.21
N VAL A 57 17.25 7.96 -15.91
CA VAL A 57 17.19 8.28 -17.34
C VAL A 57 17.08 6.99 -18.13
N LEU A 58 15.93 6.80 -18.80
CA LEU A 58 15.71 5.70 -19.72
C LEU A 58 16.53 5.92 -21.00
N LEU A 59 17.37 4.94 -21.35
CA LEU A 59 18.23 4.98 -22.55
C LEU A 59 17.63 4.16 -23.69
N SER A 60 17.09 2.96 -23.42
CA SER A 60 16.40 2.15 -24.43
C SER A 60 15.39 1.19 -23.82
N LEU A 61 14.37 0.83 -24.62
CA LEU A 61 13.38 -0.20 -24.35
C LEU A 61 13.27 -1.09 -25.58
N GLU A 62 13.50 -2.39 -25.41
CA GLU A 62 13.43 -3.39 -26.47
C GLU A 62 12.53 -4.56 -26.06
N THR A 63 11.78 -5.09 -27.02
CA THR A 63 10.94 -6.29 -26.85
C THR A 63 11.49 -7.42 -27.70
N GLY A 64 11.52 -8.64 -27.17
CA GLY A 64 11.89 -9.84 -27.94
C GLY A 64 11.03 -11.04 -27.58
N GLU A 65 10.84 -11.92 -28.56
CA GLU A 65 10.35 -13.29 -28.32
C GLU A 65 11.56 -14.16 -27.96
N GLN A 66 11.73 -14.50 -26.68
CA GLN A 66 12.59 -15.62 -26.31
C GLN A 66 11.73 -16.87 -26.14
N THR A 67 11.97 -17.85 -27.01
CA THR A 67 11.43 -19.21 -26.92
C THR A 67 11.83 -19.82 -25.57
N ARG A 68 10.83 -20.30 -24.82
CA ARG A 68 11.02 -21.06 -23.59
C ARG A 68 11.83 -22.31 -23.90
N ASP A 69 13.09 -22.38 -23.48
CA ASP A 69 13.75 -23.68 -23.37
C ASP A 69 13.16 -24.40 -22.17
N SER A 70 12.61 -25.58 -22.46
CA SER A 70 11.80 -26.36 -21.54
C SER A 70 12.71 -27.10 -20.57
N THR A 71 12.75 -26.68 -19.30
CA THR A 71 13.12 -27.59 -18.23
C THR A 71 12.27 -27.31 -17.00
N SER A 72 11.40 -28.28 -16.75
CA SER A 72 10.36 -28.28 -15.74
C SER A 72 10.92 -28.10 -14.33
N PHE A 73 10.52 -27.03 -13.66
CA PHE A 73 10.26 -27.08 -12.23
C PHE A 73 8.75 -26.89 -12.05
N HIS A 74 8.07 -27.99 -11.72
CA HIS A 74 6.76 -27.91 -11.08
C HIS A 74 6.98 -27.23 -9.73
N VAL A 75 6.81 -25.91 -9.69
CA VAL A 75 6.22 -25.29 -8.52
C VAL A 75 4.74 -25.33 -8.80
N THR A 76 4.04 -26.16 -8.04
CA THR A 76 2.60 -26.09 -7.90
C THR A 76 2.25 -24.64 -7.56
N GLU A 77 1.68 -23.91 -8.52
CA GLU A 77 0.76 -22.82 -8.22
C GLU A 77 -0.41 -23.47 -7.47
N GLU A 78 -0.21 -23.64 -6.16
CA GLU A 78 -1.34 -23.76 -5.24
C GLU A 78 -2.14 -22.47 -5.41
N GLY A 79 -3.42 -22.64 -5.74
CA GLY A 79 -4.27 -21.64 -6.38
C GLY A 79 -4.13 -20.24 -5.79
N GLU A 80 -4.02 -19.25 -6.68
CA GLU A 80 -4.35 -17.88 -6.33
C GLU A 80 -5.84 -17.87 -5.92
N GLU A 81 -6.09 -18.02 -4.62
CA GLU A 81 -7.41 -17.81 -4.02
C GLU A 81 -7.88 -16.39 -4.37
N ASP A 82 -9.13 -16.32 -4.82
CA ASP A 82 -9.77 -15.26 -5.59
C ASP A 82 -9.94 -13.97 -4.75
N HIS A 83 -8.86 -13.21 -4.57
CA HIS A 83 -8.92 -11.91 -3.88
C HIS A 83 -9.65 -10.88 -4.76
N MET A 84 -10.92 -10.66 -4.46
CA MET A 84 -11.73 -9.66 -5.16
C MET A 84 -11.39 -8.26 -4.65
N ILE A 85 -11.11 -7.35 -5.58
CA ILE A 85 -11.06 -5.91 -5.36
C ILE A 85 -12.30 -5.28 -6.00
N THR A 86 -12.99 -4.41 -5.27
CA THR A 86 -14.11 -3.64 -5.83
C THR A 86 -13.62 -2.55 -6.76
N GLU A 87 -14.50 -2.06 -7.64
CA GLU A 87 -14.22 -0.88 -8.45
C GLU A 87 -13.86 0.32 -7.55
N PRO A 88 -12.81 1.09 -7.90
CA PRO A 88 -12.48 2.32 -7.20
C PRO A 88 -13.57 3.39 -7.39
N LYS A 89 -13.81 4.16 -6.34
CA LYS A 89 -14.76 5.28 -6.35
C LYS A 89 -14.17 6.50 -5.67
N ILE A 90 -14.71 7.68 -5.98
CA ILE A 90 -14.46 8.90 -5.21
C ILE A 90 -15.70 9.19 -4.37
N GLU A 91 -15.49 9.52 -3.10
CA GLU A 91 -16.55 9.96 -2.20
C GLU A 91 -16.10 11.14 -1.35
N HIS A 92 -17.07 11.96 -0.92
CA HIS A 92 -16.83 13.03 0.02
C HIS A 92 -17.02 12.51 1.45
N ARG A 93 -16.04 12.74 2.32
CA ARG A 93 -16.09 12.37 3.73
C ARG A 93 -16.11 13.62 4.60
N SER A 94 -16.92 13.58 5.65
CA SER A 94 -16.88 14.56 6.72
C SER A 94 -15.65 14.31 7.61
N GLU A 95 -15.32 15.27 8.47
CA GLU A 95 -14.27 15.06 9.46
C GLU A 95 -14.66 13.93 10.41
N GLN A 96 -13.70 13.08 10.77
CA GLN A 96 -13.92 11.95 11.68
C GLN A 96 -12.92 11.99 12.82
N LEU A 97 -13.43 12.13 14.05
CA LEU A 97 -12.64 12.05 15.27
C LEU A 97 -12.22 10.61 15.52
N TYR A 98 -11.03 10.43 16.07
CA TYR A 98 -10.51 9.11 16.45
C TYR A 98 -9.57 9.20 17.64
N VAL A 99 -9.31 8.04 18.25
CA VAL A 99 -8.16 7.84 19.12
C VAL A 99 -7.27 6.74 18.56
N ALA A 100 -5.96 6.91 18.65
CA ALA A 100 -5.00 5.97 18.09
C ALA A 100 -3.71 5.90 18.89
N ILE A 101 -2.97 4.83 18.61
CA ILE A 101 -1.57 4.71 18.98
C ILE A 101 -0.72 4.98 17.75
N ARG A 102 0.21 5.94 17.84
CA ARG A 102 1.23 6.20 16.81
C ARG A 102 2.48 5.37 17.06
N THR A 103 3.05 4.79 16.01
CA THR A 103 4.29 4.01 16.06
C THR A 103 5.01 4.01 14.71
N GLN A 104 6.32 3.79 14.74
CA GLN A 104 7.11 3.57 13.54
C GLN A 104 7.47 2.09 13.41
N VAL A 105 7.26 1.51 12.22
CA VAL A 105 7.43 0.07 11.99
C VAL A 105 7.99 -0.21 10.60
N THR A 106 8.73 -1.29 10.46
CA THR A 106 9.03 -1.89 9.15
C THR A 106 7.83 -2.70 8.65
N LEU A 107 7.76 -2.94 7.33
CA LEU A 107 6.75 -3.84 6.73
C LEU A 107 6.76 -5.23 7.39
N ARG A 108 7.95 -5.74 7.76
CA ARG A 108 8.09 -7.02 8.45
C ARG A 108 7.48 -7.01 9.85
N GLN A 109 7.55 -5.89 10.58
CA GLN A 109 6.97 -5.77 11.92
C GLN A 109 5.46 -5.63 11.88
N LEU A 110 4.91 -5.00 10.84
CA LEU A 110 3.47 -4.85 10.65
C LEU A 110 2.75 -6.21 10.66
N GLY A 111 3.31 -7.20 9.95
CA GLY A 111 2.78 -8.57 9.87
C GLY A 111 2.97 -9.46 11.11
N LYS A 112 3.60 -8.97 12.20
CA LYS A 112 3.90 -9.78 13.41
C LYS A 112 2.93 -9.54 14.57
N GLY A 113 1.63 -9.43 14.28
CA GLY A 113 0.59 -9.24 15.29
C GLY A 113 0.61 -7.89 16.00
N LEU A 114 1.43 -6.94 15.53
CA LEU A 114 1.49 -5.57 16.06
C LEU A 114 0.13 -4.88 15.93
N VAL A 115 -0.51 -5.05 14.76
CA VAL A 115 -1.82 -4.46 14.44
C VAL A 115 -2.89 -4.89 15.44
N THR A 116 -3.10 -6.20 15.58
CA THR A 116 -4.08 -6.76 16.53
C THR A 116 -3.83 -6.30 17.95
N ARG A 117 -2.56 -6.29 18.39
CA ARG A 117 -2.19 -5.84 19.74
C ARG A 117 -2.60 -4.39 19.99
N HIS A 118 -2.26 -3.49 19.07
CA HIS A 118 -2.49 -2.05 19.25
C HIS A 118 -3.98 -1.70 19.12
N PHE A 119 -4.71 -2.32 18.20
CA PHE A 119 -6.17 -2.20 18.16
C PHE A 119 -6.83 -2.65 19.45
N ASN A 120 -6.38 -3.77 20.02
CA ASN A 120 -6.89 -4.26 21.30
C ASN A 120 -6.58 -3.30 22.46
N GLU A 121 -5.37 -2.72 22.49
CA GLU A 121 -4.96 -1.74 23.51
C GLU A 121 -5.87 -0.50 23.49
N VAL A 122 -6.11 0.07 22.32
CA VAL A 122 -7.01 1.24 22.16
C VAL A 122 -8.45 0.87 22.51
N ARG A 123 -8.93 -0.30 22.07
CA ARG A 123 -10.30 -0.76 22.37
C ARG A 123 -10.54 -0.92 23.87
N VAL A 124 -9.61 -1.57 24.59
CA VAL A 124 -9.69 -1.73 26.05
C VAL A 124 -9.65 -0.37 26.76
N TRP A 125 -8.89 0.58 26.24
CA TRP A 125 -8.89 1.93 26.80
C TRP A 125 -10.22 2.64 26.61
N LEU A 126 -10.82 2.57 25.40
CA LEU A 126 -12.15 3.14 25.11
C LEU A 126 -13.24 2.55 26.02
N GLU A 127 -13.22 1.23 26.22
CA GLU A 127 -14.14 0.53 27.12
C GLU A 127 -14.06 1.07 28.56
N LYS A 128 -12.85 1.34 29.07
CA LYS A 128 -12.66 1.94 30.40
C LYS A 128 -13.18 3.38 30.49
N GLN A 129 -13.22 4.11 29.37
CA GLN A 129 -13.82 5.43 29.29
C GLN A 129 -15.35 5.38 29.12
N GLY A 130 -15.95 4.20 28.93
CA GLY A 130 -17.37 4.07 28.61
C GLY A 130 -17.72 4.59 27.21
N VAL A 131 -16.76 4.62 26.29
CA VAL A 131 -16.94 5.13 24.93
C VAL A 131 -16.96 3.97 23.95
N ALA A 132 -18.01 3.90 23.13
CA ALA A 132 -18.09 2.97 22.01
C ALA A 132 -17.46 3.60 20.76
N PRO A 133 -16.67 2.84 19.98
CA PRO A 133 -16.26 3.26 18.65
C PRO A 133 -17.48 3.48 17.73
N THR A 134 -17.37 4.41 16.80
CA THR A 134 -18.45 4.69 15.83
C THR A 134 -18.35 3.86 14.55
N ASP A 135 -17.18 3.29 14.26
CA ASP A 135 -16.91 2.54 13.04
C ASP A 135 -15.70 1.60 13.23
N ALA A 136 -15.33 0.89 12.17
CA ALA A 136 -14.23 -0.06 12.11
C ALA A 136 -12.87 0.54 12.50
N PRO A 137 -11.97 -0.27 13.08
CA PRO A 137 -10.60 0.16 13.33
C PRO A 137 -9.84 0.35 12.02
N PHE A 138 -8.85 1.23 12.04
CA PHE A 138 -8.06 1.55 10.86
C PHE A 138 -6.57 1.70 11.17
N ILE A 139 -5.74 1.42 10.17
CA ILE A 139 -4.38 1.95 10.11
C ILE A 139 -4.42 3.24 9.29
N ARG A 140 -3.87 4.32 9.84
CA ARG A 140 -3.57 5.55 9.11
C ARG A 140 -2.08 5.62 8.85
N TYR A 141 -1.69 5.73 7.59
CA TYR A 141 -0.32 5.92 7.18
C TYR A 141 -0.04 7.43 7.13
N LEU A 142 0.84 7.90 8.02
CA LEU A 142 1.26 9.30 8.09
C LEU A 142 2.43 9.55 7.14
N VAL A 143 3.43 8.66 7.20
CA VAL A 143 4.61 8.68 6.34
C VAL A 143 4.92 7.26 5.88
N ILE A 144 5.18 7.10 4.59
CA ILE A 144 5.59 5.83 4.00
C ILE A 144 6.98 5.99 3.40
N ASP A 145 7.95 5.30 4.01
CA ASP A 145 9.20 4.94 3.35
C ASP A 145 9.25 3.41 3.17
N MET A 146 9.01 2.97 1.93
CA MET A 146 9.01 1.55 1.59
C MET A 146 10.40 0.89 1.73
N ALA A 147 11.49 1.66 1.79
CA ALA A 147 12.83 1.15 2.03
C ALA A 147 13.18 1.08 3.53
N SER A 148 12.43 1.78 4.39
CA SER A 148 12.77 1.94 5.80
C SER A 148 11.53 1.74 6.69
N LEU A 149 10.98 2.84 7.22
CA LEU A 149 9.94 2.83 8.23
C LEU A 149 8.64 3.41 7.68
N LEU A 150 7.55 2.85 8.17
CA LEU A 150 6.21 3.39 8.08
C LEU A 150 5.91 4.08 9.40
N ASP A 151 5.53 5.36 9.34
CA ASP A 151 4.95 6.07 10.47
C ASP A 151 3.44 5.92 10.39
N ILE A 152 2.87 5.19 11.34
CA ILE A 152 1.47 4.78 11.30
C ILE A 152 0.76 5.08 12.62
N GLU A 153 -0.55 5.24 12.51
CA GLU A 153 -1.48 5.29 13.63
C GLU A 153 -2.46 4.12 13.53
N LEU A 154 -2.66 3.41 14.63
CA LEU A 154 -3.63 2.34 14.74
C LEU A 154 -4.77 2.81 15.63
N GLY A 155 -5.92 3.09 15.02
CA GLY A 155 -6.97 3.87 15.65
C GLY A 155 -8.38 3.31 15.54
N TRP A 156 -9.24 3.89 16.37
CA TRP A 156 -10.68 3.66 16.38
C TRP A 156 -11.42 4.99 16.26
N PRO A 157 -12.41 5.10 15.34
CA PRO A 157 -13.29 6.25 15.22
C PRO A 157 -14.17 6.45 16.47
N VAL A 158 -14.40 7.69 16.87
CA VAL A 158 -15.27 8.06 18.01
C VAL A 158 -16.21 9.22 17.66
N ALA A 159 -17.36 9.28 18.35
CA ALA A 159 -18.39 10.29 18.08
C ALA A 159 -18.06 11.69 18.61
N SER A 160 -17.31 11.76 19.71
CA SER A 160 -17.05 12.99 20.46
C SER A 160 -15.57 13.14 20.78
N PRO A 161 -15.05 14.37 20.94
CA PRO A 161 -13.66 14.59 21.28
C PRO A 161 -13.30 13.94 22.62
N LEU A 162 -12.15 13.26 22.67
CA LEU A 162 -11.61 12.68 23.89
C LEU A 162 -10.27 13.34 24.24
N SER A 163 -10.02 13.50 25.53
CA SER A 163 -8.66 13.78 25.99
C SER A 163 -7.85 12.49 25.92
N GLY A 164 -6.87 12.46 25.02
CA GLY A 164 -5.93 11.36 24.94
C GLY A 164 -4.97 11.30 26.14
N THR A 165 -4.07 10.34 26.08
CA THR A 165 -2.89 10.18 26.93
C THR A 165 -1.64 10.35 26.06
N GLU A 166 -0.45 10.21 26.66
CA GLU A 166 0.81 10.16 25.89
C GLU A 166 0.84 9.02 24.86
N ARG A 167 0.29 7.87 25.26
CA ARG A 167 0.27 6.62 24.48
C ARG A 167 -0.87 6.56 23.47
N ILE A 168 -2.08 6.91 23.90
CA ILE A 168 -3.30 6.90 23.08
C ILE A 168 -3.71 8.34 22.81
N ARG A 169 -3.50 8.80 21.60
CA ARG A 169 -3.69 10.20 21.22
C ARG A 169 -5.02 10.37 20.50
N ALA A 170 -5.68 11.49 20.76
CA ALA A 170 -6.83 11.90 19.96
C ALA A 170 -6.36 12.54 18.66
N GLY A 171 -7.10 12.32 17.59
CA GLY A 171 -6.81 12.87 16.27
C GLY A 171 -8.08 13.14 15.46
N LEU A 172 -7.86 13.77 14.31
CA LEU A 172 -8.90 14.11 13.34
C LEU A 172 -8.50 13.61 11.96
N LEU A 173 -9.37 12.82 11.32
CA LEU A 173 -9.28 12.55 9.91
C LEU A 173 -9.92 13.74 9.17
N PRO A 174 -9.20 14.38 8.24
CA PRO A 174 -9.68 15.57 7.58
C PRO A 174 -10.87 15.26 6.66
N ALA A 175 -11.82 16.20 6.59
CA ALA A 175 -12.85 16.19 5.57
C ALA A 175 -12.24 16.32 4.17
N GLY A 176 -13.03 15.97 3.16
CA GLY A 176 -12.67 16.16 1.76
C GLY A 176 -13.01 14.97 0.90
N ARG A 177 -12.44 14.94 -0.30
CA ARG A 177 -12.63 13.82 -1.23
C ARG A 177 -11.61 12.73 -0.94
N TYR A 178 -12.08 11.50 -0.94
CA TYR A 178 -11.26 10.30 -0.82
C TYR A 178 -11.55 9.41 -2.03
N ALA A 179 -10.49 8.87 -2.63
CA ALA A 179 -10.63 7.71 -3.48
C ALA A 179 -10.58 6.47 -2.59
N SER A 180 -11.45 5.50 -2.84
CA SER A 180 -11.50 4.27 -2.06
C SER A 180 -11.85 3.06 -2.90
N LEU A 181 -11.38 1.90 -2.47
CA LEU A 181 -11.82 0.59 -2.93
C LEU A 181 -11.76 -0.39 -1.76
N ALA A 182 -12.43 -1.53 -1.88
CA ALA A 182 -12.36 -2.60 -0.89
C ALA A 182 -11.67 -3.84 -1.46
N SER A 183 -10.81 -4.44 -0.64
CA SER A 183 -10.29 -5.79 -0.81
C SER A 183 -11.14 -6.75 -0.01
N ILE A 184 -11.56 -7.85 -0.64
CA ILE A 184 -12.33 -8.92 -0.01
C ILE A 184 -11.45 -10.18 0.03
N GLY A 185 -11.46 -10.86 1.17
CA GLY A 185 -10.71 -12.09 1.41
C GLY A 185 -9.62 -11.96 2.50
N PRO A 186 -8.85 -13.03 2.71
CA PRO A 186 -7.92 -13.14 3.83
C PRO A 186 -6.76 -12.12 3.79
N TYR A 187 -6.19 -11.79 4.95
CA TYR A 187 -5.01 -10.91 5.06
C TYR A 187 -3.68 -11.59 4.67
N LYS A 188 -3.73 -12.55 3.73
CA LYS A 188 -2.57 -13.34 3.30
C LYS A 188 -1.90 -12.72 2.07
N GLY A 189 -0.63 -13.08 1.89
CA GLY A 189 0.15 -12.66 0.74
C GLY A 189 0.29 -11.15 0.63
N LYS A 190 0.16 -10.63 -0.60
CA LYS A 190 0.28 -9.21 -0.94
C LYS A 190 -1.08 -8.56 -1.21
N ALA A 191 -2.20 -9.13 -0.75
CA ALA A 191 -3.55 -8.69 -1.13
C ALA A 191 -3.80 -7.20 -0.89
N LEU A 192 -3.54 -6.70 0.33
CA LEU A 192 -3.69 -5.26 0.64
C LEU A 192 -2.67 -4.38 -0.11
N MET A 193 -1.47 -4.91 -0.39
CA MET A 193 -0.51 -4.18 -1.23
C MET A 193 -1.01 -4.07 -2.69
N LYS A 194 -1.62 -5.12 -3.24
CA LYS A 194 -2.25 -5.11 -4.56
C LYS A 194 -3.42 -4.12 -4.60
N ALA A 195 -4.29 -4.14 -3.59
CA ALA A 195 -5.41 -3.20 -3.46
C ALA A 195 -4.97 -1.74 -3.40
N ASN A 196 -3.94 -1.43 -2.59
CA ASN A 196 -3.35 -0.09 -2.54
C ASN A 196 -2.73 0.31 -3.88
N GLY A 197 -2.01 -0.60 -4.54
CA GLY A 197 -1.41 -0.37 -5.86
C GLY A 197 -2.48 -0.03 -6.90
N ALA A 198 -3.53 -0.86 -6.98
CA ALA A 198 -4.66 -0.65 -7.88
C ALA A 198 -5.35 0.71 -7.68
N LEU A 199 -5.55 1.14 -6.44
CA LEU A 199 -6.14 2.45 -6.15
C LEU A 199 -5.26 3.62 -6.61
N ILE A 200 -3.95 3.50 -6.39
CA ILE A 200 -2.95 4.51 -6.79
C ILE A 200 -2.89 4.61 -8.31
N ASP A 201 -2.78 3.48 -9.00
CA ASP A 201 -2.70 3.41 -10.46
C ASP A 201 -3.98 3.94 -11.10
N TRP A 202 -5.14 3.54 -10.58
CA TRP A 202 -6.43 4.07 -11.01
C TRP A 202 -6.50 5.60 -10.86
N GLY A 203 -6.04 6.16 -9.74
CA GLY A 203 -6.06 7.62 -9.59
C GLY A 203 -5.10 8.34 -10.55
N ILE A 204 -3.95 7.75 -10.86
CA ILE A 204 -3.03 8.29 -11.89
C ILE A 204 -3.74 8.33 -13.25
N GLU A 205 -4.40 7.25 -13.65
CA GLU A 205 -5.14 7.16 -14.92
C GLU A 205 -6.28 8.19 -15.01
N HIS A 206 -6.88 8.55 -13.87
CA HIS A 206 -7.99 9.50 -13.79
C HIS A 206 -7.54 10.93 -13.47
N GLY A 207 -6.24 11.21 -13.48
CA GLY A 207 -5.69 12.55 -13.24
C GLY A 207 -5.90 13.06 -11.81
N ILE A 208 -6.01 12.14 -10.85
CA ILE A 208 -6.17 12.47 -9.43
C ILE A 208 -4.84 12.96 -8.86
N VAL A 209 -4.90 14.09 -8.17
CA VAL A 209 -3.80 14.58 -7.33
C VAL A 209 -4.04 14.09 -5.91
N TRP A 210 -3.14 13.24 -5.42
CA TRP A 210 -3.17 12.75 -4.04
C TRP A 210 -2.78 13.86 -3.07
N ASP A 211 -3.40 13.88 -1.89
CA ASP A 211 -2.97 14.72 -0.79
C ASP A 211 -1.73 14.10 -0.12
N SER A 212 -0.61 14.18 -0.84
CA SER A 212 0.68 13.70 -0.39
C SER A 212 1.81 14.67 -0.76
N LYS A 213 2.91 14.58 -0.02
CA LYS A 213 4.12 15.34 -0.29
C LYS A 213 5.36 14.50 0.01
N GLN A 214 6.37 14.61 -0.85
CA GLN A 214 7.65 13.99 -0.57
C GLN A 214 8.37 14.73 0.56
N THR A 215 8.91 13.99 1.52
CA THR A 215 9.74 14.51 2.61
C THR A 215 11.05 13.73 2.71
N GLU A 216 11.98 14.18 3.54
CA GLU A 216 13.22 13.45 3.85
C GLU A 216 12.97 12.09 4.51
N GLN A 217 11.82 11.92 5.16
CA GLN A 217 11.45 10.71 5.91
C GLN A 217 10.58 9.74 5.10
N GLY A 218 10.26 10.08 3.84
CA GLY A 218 9.34 9.34 2.99
C GLY A 218 8.19 10.20 2.46
N GLU A 219 7.22 9.55 1.82
CA GLU A 219 6.02 10.23 1.33
C GLU A 219 5.04 10.44 2.48
N ALA A 220 4.74 11.69 2.80
CA ALA A 220 3.79 12.07 3.84
C ALA A 220 2.40 12.27 3.24
N PHE A 221 1.38 11.70 3.87
CA PHE A 221 -0.02 11.76 3.40
C PHE A 221 -0.87 12.61 4.34
N GLY A 222 -1.77 13.42 3.79
CA GLY A 222 -2.79 14.09 4.59
C GLY A 222 -3.78 13.09 5.18
N ALA A 223 -4.22 12.09 4.40
CA ALA A 223 -4.83 10.88 4.93
C ALA A 223 -4.74 9.71 3.94
N ARG A 224 -4.19 8.58 4.43
CA ARG A 224 -4.20 7.28 3.75
C ARG A 224 -4.56 6.20 4.77
N LEU A 225 -5.59 5.42 4.49
CA LEU A 225 -6.26 4.56 5.45
C LEU A 225 -6.38 3.12 4.93
N GLU A 226 -6.26 2.17 5.86
CA GLU A 226 -6.72 0.79 5.73
C GLU A 226 -7.72 0.52 6.86
N SER A 227 -9.02 0.46 6.53
CA SER A 227 -10.12 0.25 7.49
C SER A 227 -10.62 -1.19 7.44
N TYR A 228 -10.60 -1.89 8.56
CA TYR A 228 -10.94 -3.32 8.66
C TYR A 228 -12.43 -3.50 8.99
N ILE A 229 -13.29 -3.38 7.96
CA ILE A 229 -14.75 -3.39 8.08
C ILE A 229 -15.26 -4.72 8.65
N THR A 230 -14.81 -5.83 8.07
CA THR A 230 -15.02 -7.18 8.59
C THR A 230 -13.69 -7.91 8.66
N GLY A 231 -13.50 -8.69 9.71
CA GLY A 231 -12.26 -9.39 10.01
C GLY A 231 -12.43 -10.46 11.08
N PRO A 232 -11.33 -11.06 11.58
CA PRO A 232 -11.39 -12.22 12.48
C PRO A 232 -12.12 -11.95 13.81
N ALA A 233 -12.34 -10.69 14.18
CA ALA A 233 -13.05 -10.32 15.39
C ALA A 233 -14.58 -10.40 15.25
N ASN A 234 -15.13 -10.22 14.05
CA ASN A 234 -16.57 -10.12 13.80
C ASN A 234 -17.07 -10.98 12.63
N GLU A 235 -16.18 -11.60 11.86
CA GLU A 235 -16.48 -12.49 10.75
C GLU A 235 -15.51 -13.69 10.80
N PRO A 236 -15.99 -14.92 11.11
CA PRO A 236 -15.13 -16.10 11.17
C PRO A 236 -14.64 -16.58 9.81
N ASP A 237 -15.33 -16.27 8.72
CA ASP A 237 -14.99 -16.68 7.35
C ASP A 237 -14.00 -15.69 6.71
N PRO A 238 -12.72 -16.07 6.51
CA PRO A 238 -11.72 -15.15 5.96
C PRO A 238 -12.03 -14.66 4.54
N GLU A 239 -12.81 -15.42 3.77
CA GLU A 239 -13.22 -15.03 2.42
C GLU A 239 -14.21 -13.85 2.41
N LYS A 240 -14.81 -13.55 3.56
CA LYS A 240 -15.74 -12.43 3.75
C LYS A 240 -15.11 -11.24 4.46
N TRP A 241 -13.83 -11.33 4.82
CA TRP A 241 -13.13 -10.19 5.40
C TRP A 241 -13.04 -9.08 4.37
N LYS A 242 -13.38 -7.87 4.79
CA LYS A 242 -13.45 -6.70 3.93
C LYS A 242 -12.59 -5.62 4.54
N THR A 243 -11.56 -5.23 3.81
CA THR A 243 -10.71 -4.08 4.15
C THR A 243 -10.87 -3.02 3.09
N GLU A 244 -11.23 -1.81 3.52
CA GLU A 244 -11.26 -0.65 2.64
C GLU A 244 -9.90 0.04 2.66
N VAL A 245 -9.35 0.33 1.49
CA VAL A 245 -8.22 1.26 1.34
C VAL A 245 -8.77 2.59 0.84
N ALA A 246 -8.33 3.68 1.44
CA ALA A 246 -8.76 5.02 1.06
C ALA A 246 -7.61 6.02 1.10
N ILE A 247 -7.54 6.92 0.12
CA ILE A 247 -6.52 7.99 0.03
C ILE A 247 -7.23 9.32 -0.23
N ARG A 248 -6.92 10.33 0.59
CA ARG A 248 -7.43 11.69 0.39
C ARG A 248 -6.84 12.31 -0.86
N LEU A 249 -7.68 13.02 -1.60
CA LEU A 249 -7.29 13.84 -2.74
C LEU A 249 -6.85 15.21 -2.24
N ALA A 250 -5.90 15.83 -2.95
CA ALA A 250 -5.56 17.22 -2.72
C ALA A 250 -6.78 18.12 -2.95
N ASP A 251 -6.88 19.19 -2.16
CA ASP A 251 -7.92 20.20 -2.34
C ASP A 251 -7.74 20.85 -3.72
N GLN A 252 -8.84 21.06 -4.44
CA GLN A 252 -8.78 21.77 -5.72
C GLN A 252 -8.46 23.24 -5.43
N SER A 253 -7.35 23.72 -5.98
CA SER A 253 -6.96 25.13 -5.93
C SER A 253 -7.69 25.96 -6.98
#